data_AF-A0A7W4BRF4-F1
#
_entry.id   AF-A0A7W4BRF4-F1
#
_cell.length_a   1.000
_cell.length_b   1.000
_cell.length_c   1.000
_cell.angle_alpha   90.00
_cell.angle_beta   90.00
_cell.angle_gamma   90.00
#
_symmetry.space_group_name_H-M   'P 1'
#
loop_
_entity.id
_entity.type
_entity.pdbx_description
1 polymer ?
#
loop_
_entity_poly.entity_id
_entity_poly.type
_entity_poly.pdbx_seq_one_letter_code
_entity_poly.pdbx_strand_id
1 'polypeptide(L)'
;LADGSWSVDVPTPLAEGAFVVDASVTDAAGNTASDTENGGVIDTTAPIVTIDAPALTNDNTPLVTGTSDLANSDIAITFTDGNGSHTVTVQTNASGNWSAEATQPL
;
A
#
# COMPACT_ATOMS: atom_id res chain seq x y z
N LEU A 1 5.82 28.60 17.08
CA LEU A 1 5.53 28.81 18.53
C LEU A 1 6.54 29.85 19.06
N ALA A 2 6.58 30.16 20.36
CA ALA A 2 7.50 31.19 20.92
C ALA A 2 8.95 30.69 21.15
N ASP A 3 9.25 29.52 20.60
CA ASP A 3 10.45 28.70 20.72
C ASP A 3 11.29 28.68 19.43
N GLY A 4 10.77 29.22 18.32
CA GLY A 4 11.35 29.13 16.98
C GLY A 4 10.75 28.02 16.09
N SER A 5 9.88 27.16 16.64
CA SER A 5 9.26 26.07 15.87
C SER A 5 8.25 26.58 14.84
N TRP A 6 8.38 26.10 13.61
CA TRP A 6 7.48 26.36 12.48
C TRP A 6 6.94 25.04 11.89
N SER A 7 5.90 25.15 11.07
CA SER A 7 5.36 24.05 10.26
C SER A 7 4.64 24.66 9.04
N VAL A 8 4.51 23.90 7.96
CA VAL A 8 3.77 24.29 6.76
C VAL A 8 3.15 23.06 6.11
N ASP A 9 1.87 23.15 5.75
CA ASP A 9 1.20 22.13 4.95
C ASP A 9 1.50 22.34 3.46
N VAL A 10 1.63 21.25 2.70
CA VAL A 10 1.83 21.31 1.25
C VAL A 10 0.49 21.66 0.58
N PRO A 11 0.33 22.83 -0.07
CA PRO A 11 -0.98 23.33 -0.50
C PRO A 11 -1.52 22.68 -1.79
N THR A 12 -0.64 22.03 -2.55
CA THR A 12 -0.96 21.28 -3.78
C THR A 12 -0.18 19.97 -3.72
N PRO A 13 -0.81 18.79 -3.81
CA PRO A 13 -0.10 17.51 -3.79
C PRO A 13 1.07 17.48 -4.78
N LEU A 14 2.23 17.02 -4.30
CA LEU A 14 3.38 16.76 -5.16
C LEU A 14 3.12 15.49 -5.99
N ALA A 15 3.90 15.31 -7.05
CA ALA A 15 3.84 14.12 -7.88
C ALA A 15 4.47 12.90 -7.18
N GLU A 16 4.09 11.72 -7.67
CA GLU A 16 4.74 10.43 -7.46
C GLU A 16 6.27 10.51 -7.63
N GLY A 17 7.02 9.82 -6.76
CA GLY A 17 8.47 9.72 -6.81
C GLY A 17 9.21 10.58 -5.78
N ALA A 18 10.47 10.90 -6.08
CA ALA A 18 11.39 11.54 -5.13
C ALA A 18 11.19 13.07 -5.03
N PHE A 19 11.27 13.60 -3.82
CA PHE A 19 11.21 15.04 -3.52
C PHE A 19 12.30 15.47 -2.53
N VAL A 20 12.50 16.79 -2.43
CA VAL A 20 13.49 17.48 -1.59
C VAL A 20 12.76 18.63 -0.88
N VAL A 21 13.19 18.97 0.34
CA VAL A 21 12.63 20.10 1.11
C VAL A 21 13.73 21.08 1.46
N ASP A 22 13.71 22.25 0.83
CA ASP A 22 14.61 23.36 1.14
C ASP A 22 13.96 24.34 2.12
N ALA A 23 14.65 24.64 3.22
CA ALA A 23 14.29 25.68 4.18
C ALA A 23 15.32 26.81 4.16
N SER A 24 14.87 28.07 4.29
CA SER A 24 15.78 29.21 4.47
C SER A 24 15.17 30.31 5.33
N VAL A 25 16.04 31.07 6.01
CA VAL A 25 15.69 32.19 6.88
C VAL A 25 16.68 33.33 6.67
N THR A 26 16.20 34.57 6.83
CA THR A 26 17.01 35.80 6.77
C THR A 26 16.68 36.67 7.97
N ASP A 27 17.69 37.20 8.66
CA ASP A 27 17.49 38.11 9.79
C ASP A 27 17.37 39.59 9.37
N ALA A 28 17.05 40.47 10.33
CA ALA A 28 16.88 41.89 10.07
C ALA A 28 18.19 42.65 9.77
N ALA A 29 19.36 42.01 9.90
CA ALA A 29 20.66 42.54 9.51
C ALA A 29 21.11 42.03 8.12
N GLY A 30 20.39 41.07 7.54
CA GLY A 30 20.69 40.47 6.23
C GLY A 30 21.50 39.18 6.29
N ASN A 31 21.70 38.58 7.47
CA ASN A 31 22.35 37.27 7.57
C ASN A 31 21.37 36.17 7.14
N THR A 32 21.85 35.19 6.36
CA THR A 32 21.04 34.07 5.85
C THR A 32 21.49 32.74 6.42
N ALA A 33 20.54 31.83 6.64
CA ALA A 33 20.80 30.40 6.87
C ALA A 33 19.83 29.56 6.05
N SER A 34 20.24 28.34 5.67
CA SER A 34 19.45 27.39 4.89
C SER A 34 19.80 25.95 5.25
N ASP A 35 18.85 25.05 5.06
CA ASP A 35 19.00 23.60 5.27
C ASP A 35 18.15 22.84 4.23
N THR A 36 18.53 21.60 3.90
CA THR A 36 17.91 20.81 2.82
C THR A 36 17.74 19.35 3.24
N GLU A 37 16.49 18.91 3.43
CA GLU A 37 16.17 17.50 3.69
C GLU A 37 15.96 16.73 2.38
N ASN A 38 16.50 15.51 2.32
CA ASN A 38 16.67 14.74 1.09
C ASN A 38 16.17 13.29 1.24
N GLY A 39 15.78 12.67 0.11
CA GLY A 39 15.35 11.26 0.10
C GLY A 39 13.91 11.05 0.52
N GLY A 40 13.09 12.11 0.58
CA GLY A 40 11.65 11.98 0.60
C GLY A 40 11.16 11.29 -0.68
N VAL A 41 10.25 10.33 -0.54
CA VAL A 41 9.58 9.65 -1.66
C VAL A 41 8.09 9.63 -1.38
N ILE A 42 7.30 9.95 -2.39
CA ILE A 42 5.85 9.79 -2.41
C ILE A 42 5.55 8.57 -3.27
N ASP A 43 4.89 7.58 -2.67
CA ASP A 43 4.26 6.47 -3.37
C ASP A 43 2.74 6.57 -3.16
N THR A 44 2.02 6.67 -4.27
CA THR A 44 0.55 6.74 -4.36
C THR A 44 -0.03 5.61 -5.21
N THR A 45 0.81 4.67 -5.66
CA THR A 45 0.43 3.60 -6.58
C THR A 45 -0.14 2.42 -5.81
N ALA A 46 -1.47 2.39 -5.65
CA ALA A 46 -2.14 1.25 -5.04
C ALA A 46 -1.91 -0.05 -5.84
N PRO A 47 -1.57 -1.17 -5.19
CA PRO A 47 -1.31 -2.43 -5.88
C PRO A 47 -2.58 -3.01 -6.50
N ILE A 48 -2.42 -3.68 -7.63
CA ILE A 48 -3.48 -4.37 -8.35
C ILE A 48 -3.58 -5.80 -7.83
N VAL A 49 -4.80 -6.27 -7.55
CA VAL A 49 -5.10 -7.68 -7.29
C VAL A 49 -6.35 -8.10 -8.07
N THR A 50 -6.33 -9.31 -8.60
CA THR A 50 -7.46 -9.96 -9.29
C THR A 50 -7.78 -11.29 -8.61
N ILE A 51 -9.03 -11.73 -8.75
CA ILE A 51 -9.49 -13.07 -8.37
C ILE A 51 -10.25 -13.67 -9.55
N ASP A 52 -9.87 -14.89 -9.93
CA ASP A 52 -10.59 -15.68 -10.92
C ASP A 52 -11.85 -16.25 -10.27
N ALA A 53 -12.97 -16.24 -10.99
CA ALA A 53 -14.20 -16.83 -10.49
C ALA A 53 -14.03 -18.36 -10.34
N PRO A 54 -14.25 -18.95 -9.15
CA PRO A 54 -14.15 -20.39 -8.97
C PRO A 54 -15.22 -21.11 -9.79
N ALA A 55 -14.92 -22.35 -10.18
CA ALA A 55 -15.87 -23.17 -10.93
C ALA A 55 -17.11 -23.50 -10.08
N LEU A 56 -18.28 -23.56 -10.73
CA LEU A 56 -19.49 -24.08 -10.10
C LEU A 56 -19.35 -25.58 -9.86
N THR A 57 -19.27 -25.96 -8.59
CA THR A 57 -19.05 -27.33 -8.11
C THR A 57 -20.00 -27.66 -6.94
N ASN A 58 -19.88 -28.87 -6.40
CA ASN A 58 -20.46 -29.25 -5.11
C ASN A 58 -19.39 -29.34 -4.01
N ASP A 59 -18.26 -28.66 -4.20
CA ASP A 59 -17.16 -28.53 -3.25
C ASP A 59 -17.47 -27.36 -2.29
N ASN A 60 -17.39 -27.61 -0.99
CA ASN A 60 -17.59 -26.59 0.05
C ASN A 60 -16.26 -26.05 0.60
N THR A 61 -15.12 -26.48 0.05
CA THR A 61 -13.78 -25.97 0.35
C THR A 61 -13.10 -25.43 -0.92
N PRO A 62 -13.72 -24.52 -1.69
CA PRO A 62 -13.29 -24.19 -3.04
C PRO A 62 -11.88 -23.59 -3.12
N LEU A 63 -11.12 -24.05 -4.11
CA LEU A 63 -9.90 -23.41 -4.58
C LEU A 63 -10.23 -22.16 -5.43
N VAL A 64 -9.66 -21.02 -5.06
CA VAL A 64 -9.66 -19.78 -5.86
C VAL A 64 -8.23 -19.44 -6.30
N THR A 65 -8.10 -18.82 -7.47
CA THR A 65 -6.83 -18.33 -8.04
C THR A 65 -6.93 -16.85 -8.35
N GLY A 66 -5.78 -16.23 -8.65
CA GLY A 66 -5.74 -14.89 -9.20
C GLY A 66 -4.31 -14.39 -9.39
N THR A 67 -4.21 -13.09 -9.67
CA THR A 67 -2.92 -12.39 -9.85
C THR A 67 -2.83 -11.13 -9.00
N SER A 68 -1.61 -10.63 -8.83
CA SER A 68 -1.30 -9.28 -8.41
C SER A 68 -0.11 -8.75 -9.23
N ASP A 69 0.07 -7.44 -9.27
CA ASP A 69 1.33 -6.82 -9.74
C ASP A 69 2.48 -6.99 -8.73
N LEU A 70 2.17 -7.24 -7.45
CA LEU A 70 3.15 -7.55 -6.42
C LEU A 70 3.57 -9.03 -6.44
N ALA A 71 4.86 -9.29 -6.59
CA ALA A 71 5.47 -10.61 -6.47
C ALA A 71 5.96 -10.90 -5.03
N ASN A 72 5.95 -12.17 -4.62
CA ASN A 72 6.41 -12.64 -3.29
C ASN A 72 5.76 -11.87 -2.12
N SER A 73 4.50 -11.49 -2.28
CA SER A 73 3.76 -10.60 -1.36
C SER A 73 2.48 -11.27 -0.86
N ASP A 74 2.10 -10.98 0.38
CA ASP A 74 1.01 -11.68 1.07
C ASP A 74 -0.37 -11.14 0.64
N ILE A 75 -1.28 -12.04 0.26
CA ILE A 75 -2.67 -11.77 -0.11
C ILE A 75 -3.57 -12.48 0.92
N ALA A 76 -4.53 -11.75 1.48
CA ALA A 76 -5.52 -12.28 2.41
C ALA A 76 -6.87 -12.45 1.69
N ILE A 77 -7.32 -13.71 1.56
CA ILE A 77 -8.59 -14.08 0.92
C ILE A 77 -9.59 -14.38 2.03
N THR A 78 -10.69 -13.62 2.08
CA THR A 78 -11.80 -13.89 3.00
C THR A 78 -12.93 -14.59 2.25
N PHE A 79 -13.19 -15.83 2.61
CA PHE A 79 -14.37 -16.59 2.18
C PHE A 79 -15.55 -16.21 3.09
N THR A 80 -16.78 -16.18 2.57
CA THR A 80 -17.99 -15.77 3.32
C THR A 80 -19.23 -16.40 2.71
N ASP A 81 -20.14 -16.83 3.58
CA ASP A 81 -21.32 -17.63 3.27
C ASP A 81 -22.50 -17.28 4.21
N GLY A 82 -23.50 -18.15 4.35
CA GLY A 82 -24.66 -17.94 5.23
C GLY A 82 -24.43 -18.33 6.70
N ASN A 83 -23.34 -19.04 7.00
CA ASN A 83 -22.94 -19.55 8.31
C ASN A 83 -21.85 -18.67 8.95
N GLY A 84 -20.96 -18.04 8.15
CA GLY A 84 -19.97 -17.10 8.65
C GLY A 84 -18.96 -16.61 7.61
N SER A 85 -17.73 -16.34 8.06
CA SER A 85 -16.59 -15.98 7.22
C SER A 85 -15.28 -16.46 7.84
N HIS A 86 -14.29 -16.75 6.99
CA HIS A 86 -12.93 -17.09 7.41
C HIS A 86 -11.89 -16.57 6.40
N THR A 87 -10.68 -16.29 6.88
CA THR A 87 -9.60 -15.73 6.04
C THR A 87 -8.46 -16.73 5.89
N VAL A 88 -7.93 -16.85 4.68
CA VAL A 88 -6.73 -17.62 4.33
C VAL A 88 -5.71 -16.65 3.73
N THR A 89 -4.50 -16.63 4.28
CA THR A 89 -3.39 -15.83 3.73
C THR A 89 -2.46 -16.72 2.93
N VAL A 90 -2.14 -16.30 1.71
CA VAL A 90 -1.17 -16.96 0.81
C VAL A 90 -0.22 -15.91 0.24
N GLN A 91 0.89 -16.34 -0.36
CA GLN A 91 1.86 -15.44 -0.97
C GLN A 91 1.84 -15.56 -2.50
N THR A 92 1.93 -14.44 -3.20
CA THR A 92 2.09 -14.43 -4.67
C THR A 92 3.44 -15.02 -5.07
N ASN A 93 3.51 -15.74 -6.18
CA ASN A 93 4.79 -16.22 -6.70
C ASN A 93 5.60 -15.09 -7.36
N ALA A 94 6.81 -15.40 -7.83
CA ALA A 94 7.71 -14.46 -8.51
C ALA A 94 7.13 -13.83 -9.81
N SER A 95 5.95 -14.28 -10.26
CA SER A 95 5.21 -13.73 -11.41
C SER A 95 3.82 -13.21 -11.01
N GLY A 96 3.59 -12.92 -9.72
CA GLY A 96 2.36 -12.31 -9.21
C GLY A 96 1.16 -13.25 -9.05
N ASN A 97 1.25 -14.52 -9.46
CA ASN A 97 0.12 -15.46 -9.39
C ASN A 97 -0.03 -16.03 -7.98
N TRP A 98 -1.26 -16.23 -7.54
CA TRP A 98 -1.59 -16.82 -6.24
C TRP A 98 -2.76 -17.82 -6.34
N SER A 99 -2.88 -18.69 -5.34
CA SER A 99 -3.98 -19.64 -5.20
C SER A 99 -4.26 -19.91 -3.72
N ALA A 100 -5.53 -19.91 -3.31
CA ALA A 100 -5.96 -20.18 -1.94
C ALA A 100 -7.14 -21.15 -1.91
N GLU A 101 -7.06 -22.17 -1.06
CA GLU A 101 -8.12 -23.15 -0.82
C GLU A 101 -8.82 -22.80 0.50
N ALA A 102 -10.15 -22.85 0.54
CA ALA A 102 -10.90 -22.53 1.75
C ALA A 102 -10.62 -23.59 2.84
N THR A 103 -10.15 -23.14 4.01
CA THR A 103 -9.69 -24.05 5.09
C THR A 103 -10.81 -24.64 5.93
N GLN A 104 -12.05 -24.21 5.70
CA GLN A 104 -13.26 -24.67 6.36
C GLN A 104 -14.42 -24.75 5.35
N PRO A 105 -15.35 -25.72 5.50
CA PRO A 105 -16.61 -25.76 4.77
C PRO A 105 -17.40 -24.46 4.86
N LEU A 106 -18.04 -24.10 3.74
CA LEU A 106 -18.97 -22.96 3.61
C LEU A 106 -20.41 -23.09 4.25
#